data_AF-A0A010IWI7-F1
#
_entry.id   AF-A0A010IWI7-F1
#
_cell.length_a   1.000
_cell.length_b   1.000
_cell.length_c   1.000
_cell.angle_alpha   90.00
_cell.angle_beta   90.00
_cell.angle_gamma   90.00
#
_symmetry.space_group_name_H-M   'P 1'
#
loop_
_entity.id
_entity.type
_entity.pdbx_description
1 polymer ?
#
loop_
_entity_poly.entity_id
_entity_poly.type
_entity_poly.pdbx_seq_one_letter_code
_entity_poly.pdbx_strand_id
1 'polypeptide(L)'
;MASLGQITSGGTSPNALAKMNAQITELVTLKLRLEQGDPTLTVQEKARVTTLVPYNLDAWDGYYAEREFLYAKLAEFNKKIIVLAGDTHNAWTSYLYSQKGEYVGVELATSSVSSPGLEKYLSIPLAQLQQFEFAFTTLIDELAYCNLNQRGYLMVTLDDKQVLSDWIFVDSIKNAEYKVDSSRGSQLVLYANLTPEKDKQKTA
;
A
#
# COMPACT_ATOMS: atom_id res chain seq x y z
N MET A 1 -19.16 -4.14 5.79
CA MET A 1 -17.91 -3.51 6.26
C MET A 1 -18.25 -2.10 6.69
N ALA A 2 -17.85 -1.65 7.88
CA ALA A 2 -17.87 -0.21 8.14
C ALA A 2 -16.89 0.41 7.13
N SER A 3 -17.36 1.31 6.27
CA SER A 3 -16.46 2.00 5.36
C SER A 3 -15.43 2.77 6.20
N LEU A 4 -14.17 2.77 5.79
CA LEU A 4 -13.14 3.67 6.32
C LEU A 4 -13.60 5.14 6.29
N GLY A 5 -14.60 5.47 5.46
CA GLY A 5 -15.31 6.76 5.46
C GLY A 5 -15.93 7.15 6.81
N GLN A 6 -16.27 6.21 7.70
CA GLN A 6 -16.69 6.53 9.07
C GLN A 6 -15.54 6.94 10.01
N ILE A 7 -14.27 6.76 9.59
CA ILE A 7 -13.09 7.03 10.42
C ILE A 7 -12.58 8.48 10.23
N THR A 8 -13.26 9.26 9.38
CA THR A 8 -12.96 10.69 9.14
C THR A 8 -13.31 11.63 10.30
N SER A 9 -14.03 11.17 11.34
CA SER A 9 -14.47 12.04 12.45
C SER A 9 -13.60 11.98 13.72
N GLY A 10 -12.41 11.38 13.67
CA GLY A 10 -11.46 11.44 14.78
C GLY A 10 -11.92 10.72 16.04
N GLY A 11 -11.56 9.43 16.14
CA GLY A 11 -11.65 8.66 17.39
C GLY A 11 -12.38 7.33 17.22
N THR A 12 -11.67 6.27 16.86
CA THR A 12 -12.18 4.92 17.05
C THR A 12 -12.15 4.59 18.55
N SER A 13 -13.30 4.26 19.15
CA SER A 13 -13.31 3.76 20.53
C SER A 13 -12.41 2.51 20.68
N PRO A 14 -11.87 2.21 21.87
CA PRO A 14 -11.10 0.98 22.09
C PRO A 14 -11.81 -0.30 21.63
N ASN A 15 -13.14 -0.33 21.79
CA ASN A 15 -13.98 -1.44 21.31
C ASN A 15 -14.02 -1.52 19.77
N ALA A 16 -14.08 -0.38 19.08
CA ALA A 16 -14.02 -0.34 17.62
C ALA A 16 -12.66 -0.81 17.10
N LEU A 17 -11.56 -0.37 17.73
CA LEU A 17 -10.21 -0.83 17.39
C LEU A 17 -10.04 -2.34 17.63
N ALA A 18 -10.54 -2.87 18.75
CA ALA A 18 -10.50 -4.31 19.04
C ALA A 18 -11.26 -5.13 18.00
N LYS A 19 -12.46 -4.67 17.58
CA LYS A 19 -13.23 -5.32 16.51
C LYS A 19 -12.51 -5.26 15.16
N MET A 20 -11.92 -4.13 14.82
CA MET A 20 -11.12 -3.97 13.60
C MET A 20 -9.93 -4.93 13.60
N ASN A 21 -9.18 -5.00 14.71
CA ASN A 21 -8.06 -5.93 14.86
C ASN A 21 -8.48 -7.40 14.70
N ALA A 22 -9.60 -7.80 15.32
CA ALA A 22 -10.13 -9.15 15.17
C ALA A 22 -10.51 -9.47 13.72
N GLN A 23 -11.18 -8.53 13.04
CA GLN A 23 -11.55 -8.69 11.63
C GLN A 23 -10.33 -8.76 10.71
N ILE A 24 -9.34 -7.88 10.91
CA ILE A 24 -8.09 -7.90 10.13
C ILE A 24 -7.37 -9.23 10.31
N THR A 25 -7.24 -9.70 11.56
CA THR A 25 -6.58 -10.98 11.86
C THR A 25 -7.28 -12.15 11.17
N GLU A 26 -8.61 -12.17 11.20
CA GLU A 26 -9.42 -13.19 10.51
C GLU A 26 -9.20 -13.13 8.99
N LEU A 27 -9.28 -11.95 8.38
CA LEU A 27 -9.09 -11.79 6.93
C LEU A 27 -7.68 -12.19 6.50
N VAL A 28 -6.65 -11.79 7.24
CA VAL A 28 -5.25 -12.19 6.98
C VAL A 28 -5.13 -13.71 7.05
N THR A 29 -5.72 -14.34 8.06
CA THR A 29 -5.72 -15.81 8.20
C THR A 29 -6.39 -16.48 7.00
N LEU A 30 -7.54 -15.97 6.57
CA LEU A 30 -8.25 -16.50 5.39
C LEU A 30 -7.43 -16.33 4.10
N LYS A 31 -6.79 -15.16 3.92
CA LYS A 31 -5.95 -14.86 2.75
C LYS A 31 -4.74 -15.79 2.67
N LEU A 32 -4.02 -15.98 3.78
CA LEU A 32 -2.87 -16.90 3.83
C LEU A 32 -3.27 -18.35 3.58
N ARG A 33 -4.40 -18.81 4.14
CA ARG A 33 -4.95 -20.16 3.85
C ARG A 33 -5.32 -20.31 2.38
N LEU A 34 -5.88 -19.27 1.76
CA LEU A 34 -6.24 -19.27 0.35
C LEU A 34 -4.99 -19.40 -0.54
N GLU A 35 -3.93 -18.64 -0.24
CA GLU A 35 -2.64 -18.71 -0.96
C GLU A 35 -1.95 -20.06 -0.82
N GLN A 36 -2.11 -20.71 0.34
CA GLN A 36 -1.61 -22.08 0.59
C GLN A 36 -2.47 -23.17 -0.09
N GLY A 37 -3.55 -22.78 -0.79
CA GLY A 37 -4.42 -23.72 -1.49
C GLY A 37 -5.28 -24.57 -0.57
N ASP A 38 -5.62 -24.09 0.64
CA ASP A 38 -6.45 -24.83 1.59
C ASP A 38 -7.82 -25.19 0.99
N PRO A 39 -8.11 -26.49 0.77
CA PRO A 39 -9.34 -26.93 0.14
C PRO A 39 -10.56 -26.83 1.06
N THR A 40 -10.36 -26.61 2.36
CA THR A 40 -11.45 -26.53 3.35
C THR A 40 -12.13 -25.16 3.40
N LEU A 41 -11.53 -24.15 2.74
CA LEU A 41 -12.13 -22.82 2.64
C LEU A 41 -13.45 -22.86 1.87
N THR A 42 -14.50 -22.38 2.51
CA THR A 42 -15.82 -22.20 1.90
C THR A 42 -15.80 -21.11 0.83
N VAL A 43 -16.81 -21.12 -0.05
CA VAL A 43 -17.00 -20.07 -1.08
C VAL A 43 -17.13 -18.69 -0.42
N GLN A 44 -17.84 -18.62 0.70
CA GLN A 44 -18.07 -17.38 1.45
C GLN A 44 -16.77 -16.85 2.07
N GLU A 45 -15.93 -17.72 2.64
CA GLU A 45 -14.63 -17.31 3.17
C GLU A 45 -13.71 -16.80 2.07
N LYS A 46 -13.65 -17.49 0.92
CA LYS A 46 -12.88 -17.03 -0.24
C LYS A 46 -13.37 -15.67 -0.74
N ALA A 47 -14.68 -15.47 -0.83
CA ALA A 47 -15.26 -14.21 -1.29
C ALA A 47 -14.85 -13.02 -0.40
N ARG A 48 -14.67 -13.21 0.92
CA ARG A 48 -14.27 -12.15 1.84
C ARG A 48 -12.88 -11.57 1.58
N VAL A 49 -12.00 -12.31 0.91
CA VAL A 49 -10.60 -11.90 0.62
C VAL A 49 -10.30 -11.80 -0.87
N THR A 50 -11.30 -12.02 -1.74
CA THR A 50 -11.19 -11.90 -3.20
C THR A 50 -12.15 -10.87 -3.79
N THR A 51 -13.16 -10.44 -3.04
CA THR A 51 -14.07 -9.38 -3.49
C THR A 51 -13.42 -8.03 -3.25
N LEU A 52 -13.03 -7.35 -4.32
CA LEU A 52 -12.47 -6.00 -4.28
C LEU A 52 -13.61 -4.97 -4.23
N VAL A 53 -13.49 -3.99 -3.34
CA VAL A 53 -14.43 -2.87 -3.23
C VAL A 53 -13.62 -1.58 -3.12
N PRO A 54 -13.97 -0.52 -3.86
CA PRO A 54 -13.34 0.79 -3.71
C PRO A 54 -13.32 1.23 -2.24
N TYR A 55 -12.14 1.54 -1.71
CA TYR A 55 -12.01 1.96 -0.31
C TYR A 55 -12.01 3.49 -0.16
N ASN A 56 -11.35 4.20 -1.09
CA ASN A 56 -11.24 5.65 -1.09
C ASN A 56 -11.86 6.24 -2.36
N LEU A 57 -13.03 6.86 -2.21
CA LEU A 57 -13.76 7.49 -3.31
C LEU A 57 -13.12 8.80 -3.79
N ASP A 58 -12.17 9.35 -3.01
CA ASP A 58 -11.39 10.54 -3.37
C ASP A 58 -10.07 10.19 -4.09
N ALA A 59 -9.74 8.89 -4.18
CA ALA A 59 -8.59 8.38 -4.93
C ALA A 59 -9.04 7.61 -6.17
N TRP A 60 -8.08 7.09 -6.94
CA TRP A 60 -8.32 6.31 -8.17
C TRP A 60 -9.26 5.11 -8.00
N ASP A 61 -9.43 4.59 -6.79
CA ASP A 61 -10.43 3.57 -6.49
C ASP A 61 -11.88 4.04 -6.71
N GLY A 62 -12.16 5.33 -6.49
CA GLY A 62 -13.44 5.96 -6.79
C GLY A 62 -13.69 6.20 -8.29
N TYR A 63 -12.62 6.21 -9.11
CA TYR A 63 -12.63 6.57 -10.53
C TYR A 63 -12.14 5.40 -11.40
N TYR A 64 -12.69 4.23 -11.11
CA TYR A 64 -12.27 2.98 -11.74
C TYR A 64 -12.42 2.96 -13.27
N ALA A 65 -13.47 3.58 -13.82
CA ALA A 65 -13.69 3.62 -15.26
C ALA A 65 -12.58 4.41 -15.96
N GLU A 66 -12.19 5.55 -15.38
CA GLU A 66 -11.13 6.42 -15.86
C GLU A 66 -9.75 5.76 -15.71
N ARG A 67 -9.50 5.07 -14.58
CA ARG A 67 -8.27 4.30 -14.36
C ARG A 67 -8.07 3.27 -15.46
N GLU A 68 -9.11 2.50 -15.74
CA GLU A 68 -9.05 1.39 -16.70
C GLU A 68 -9.00 1.90 -18.16
N PHE A 69 -9.60 3.06 -18.43
CA PHE A 69 -9.39 3.75 -19.70
C PHE A 69 -7.92 4.13 -19.91
N LEU A 70 -7.27 4.73 -18.90
CA LEU A 70 -5.84 5.07 -18.97
C LEU A 70 -4.99 3.81 -19.18
N TYR A 71 -5.25 2.75 -18.43
CA TYR A 71 -4.52 1.47 -18.55
C TYR A 71 -4.67 0.87 -19.95
N ALA A 72 -5.87 0.89 -20.53
CA ALA A 72 -6.10 0.43 -21.90
C ALA A 72 -5.29 1.25 -22.91
N LYS A 73 -5.20 2.58 -22.75
CA LYS A 73 -4.37 3.43 -23.63
C LYS A 73 -2.88 3.17 -23.50
N LEU A 74 -2.38 2.92 -22.29
CA LEU A 74 -0.99 2.53 -22.08
C LEU A 74 -0.68 1.19 -22.77
N ALA A 75 -1.61 0.22 -22.71
CA ALA A 75 -1.48 -1.06 -23.40
C ALA A 75 -1.48 -0.89 -24.93
N GLU A 76 -2.37 -0.06 -25.49
CA GLU A 76 -2.39 0.27 -26.94
C GLU A 76 -1.04 0.84 -27.42
N PHE A 77 -0.37 1.64 -26.60
CA PHE A 77 0.94 2.22 -26.93
C PHE A 77 2.14 1.35 -26.54
N ASN A 78 1.91 0.16 -25.98
CA ASN A 78 2.94 -0.71 -25.40
C ASN A 78 3.86 0.06 -24.43
N LYS A 79 3.27 0.83 -23.52
CA LYS A 79 3.99 1.61 -22.51
C LYS A 79 3.69 1.10 -21.11
N LYS A 80 4.69 1.21 -20.24
CA LYS A 80 4.55 1.08 -18.78
C LYS A 80 4.61 2.46 -18.14
N ILE A 81 4.05 2.61 -16.96
CA ILE A 81 3.99 3.88 -16.24
C ILE A 81 4.61 3.78 -14.85
N ILE A 82 5.27 4.87 -14.44
CA ILE A 82 5.63 5.14 -13.05
C ILE A 82 4.65 6.22 -12.58
N VAL A 83 3.84 5.90 -11.57
CA VAL A 83 2.93 6.86 -10.93
C VAL A 83 3.59 7.38 -9.67
N LEU A 84 3.80 8.69 -9.58
CA LEU A 84 4.25 9.34 -8.35
C LEU A 84 3.02 9.86 -7.60
N ALA A 85 2.79 9.34 -6.40
CA ALA A 85 1.59 9.63 -5.60
C ALA A 85 1.93 10.28 -4.27
N GLY A 86 0.96 10.98 -3.70
CA GLY A 86 1.01 11.64 -2.40
C GLY A 86 -0.40 11.66 -1.78
N ASP A 87 -0.79 12.79 -1.17
CA ASP A 87 -2.10 13.03 -0.54
C ASP A 87 -2.41 12.16 0.70
N THR A 88 -2.21 10.85 0.64
CA THR A 88 -2.58 9.91 1.71
C THR A 88 -1.75 10.07 2.99
N HIS A 89 -0.62 10.77 2.91
CA HIS A 89 0.40 10.92 3.95
C HIS A 89 1.10 9.62 4.38
N ASN A 90 0.98 8.53 3.60
CA ASN A 90 1.68 7.27 3.84
C ASN A 90 2.68 7.01 2.71
N ALA A 91 3.69 6.19 2.97
CA ALA A 91 4.64 5.76 1.95
C ALA A 91 4.33 4.32 1.54
N TRP A 92 4.21 4.06 0.24
CA TRP A 92 3.99 2.71 -0.27
C TRP A 92 4.47 2.52 -1.71
N THR A 93 4.56 1.26 -2.11
CA THR A 93 4.68 0.89 -3.53
C THR A 93 3.68 -0.18 -3.92
N SER A 94 3.09 -0.02 -5.09
CA SER A 94 2.09 -0.93 -5.65
C SER A 94 2.47 -1.34 -7.07
N TYR A 95 2.30 -2.62 -7.42
CA TYR A 95 2.42 -3.12 -8.77
C TYR A 95 1.05 -3.15 -9.45
N LEU A 96 0.89 -2.36 -10.50
CA LEU A 96 -0.42 -2.01 -11.04
C LEU A 96 -0.91 -3.04 -12.07
N TYR A 97 -2.02 -3.69 -11.71
CA TYR A 97 -2.94 -4.56 -12.42
C TYR A 97 -4.00 -3.85 -13.26
N SER A 98 -4.16 -4.10 -14.57
CA SER A 98 -5.48 -3.88 -15.18
C SER A 98 -6.47 -4.95 -14.72
N GLN A 99 -7.77 -4.71 -14.87
CA GLN A 99 -8.79 -5.75 -14.63
C GLN A 99 -8.56 -7.06 -15.40
N LYS A 100 -7.88 -6.97 -16.55
CA LYS A 100 -7.58 -8.13 -17.38
C LYS A 100 -6.35 -8.90 -16.89
N GLY A 101 -5.74 -8.46 -15.78
CA GLY A 101 -4.50 -9.00 -15.22
C GLY A 101 -3.25 -8.56 -15.98
N GLU A 102 -3.34 -7.53 -16.81
CA GLU A 102 -2.18 -7.03 -17.57
C GLU A 102 -1.36 -6.09 -16.70
N TYR A 103 -0.07 -6.39 -16.51
CA TYR A 103 0.83 -5.53 -15.76
C TYR A 103 0.95 -4.16 -16.44
N VAL A 104 0.68 -3.08 -15.72
CA VAL A 104 0.64 -1.70 -16.23
C VAL A 104 1.89 -0.92 -15.83
N GLY A 105 2.41 -1.13 -14.63
CA GLY A 105 3.56 -0.40 -14.12
C GLY A 105 3.62 -0.38 -12.60
N VAL A 106 4.16 0.70 -12.04
CA VAL A 106 4.39 0.84 -10.61
C VAL A 106 3.85 2.16 -10.08
N GLU A 107 3.30 2.13 -8.87
CA GLU A 107 3.04 3.30 -8.06
C GLU A 107 4.13 3.45 -7.00
N LEU A 108 4.62 4.68 -6.85
CA LEU A 108 5.55 5.10 -5.81
C LEU A 108 4.90 6.25 -5.04
N ALA A 109 4.30 5.94 -3.89
CA ALA A 109 3.68 6.95 -3.05
C ALA A 109 4.65 7.45 -1.99
N THR A 110 4.78 8.78 -1.89
CA THR A 110 5.54 9.42 -0.82
C THR A 110 4.67 9.66 0.40
N SER A 111 5.28 9.57 1.59
CA SER A 111 4.67 10.11 2.78
C SER A 111 4.60 11.64 2.71
N SER A 112 3.89 12.23 3.67
CA SER A 112 3.86 13.68 3.86
C SER A 112 5.17 14.18 4.48
N VAL A 113 5.43 15.49 4.29
CA VAL A 113 6.51 16.19 4.99
C VAL A 113 6.21 16.28 6.49
N SER A 114 4.98 16.63 6.87
CA SER A 114 4.62 16.88 8.28
C SER A 114 3.22 16.43 8.70
N SER A 115 2.29 16.24 7.77
CA SER A 115 0.92 15.83 8.11
C SER A 115 0.87 14.40 8.65
N PRO A 116 0.00 14.07 9.60
CA PRO A 116 -0.09 12.71 10.13
C PRO A 116 -0.63 11.73 9.08
N GLY A 117 -0.27 10.45 9.18
CA GLY A 117 -0.74 9.39 8.29
C GLY A 117 -1.93 8.63 8.87
N LEU A 118 -2.20 7.46 8.29
CA LEU A 118 -3.32 6.61 8.71
C LEU A 118 -3.20 6.15 10.16
N GLU A 119 -2.00 6.06 10.73
CA GLU A 119 -1.79 5.73 12.14
C GLU A 119 -2.57 6.66 13.07
N LYS A 120 -2.63 7.95 12.71
CA LYS A 120 -3.31 8.95 13.53
C LYS A 120 -4.80 8.95 13.27
N TYR A 121 -5.22 8.89 12.00
CA TYR A 121 -6.63 8.91 11.62
C TYR A 121 -7.36 7.66 12.13
N LEU A 122 -6.72 6.50 12.03
CA LEU A 122 -7.24 5.21 12.52
C LEU A 122 -6.93 4.93 13.99
N SER A 123 -6.22 5.84 14.67
CA SER A 123 -5.77 5.69 16.07
C SER A 123 -5.02 4.35 16.32
N ILE A 124 -4.17 3.94 15.37
CA ILE A 124 -3.41 2.70 15.47
C ILE A 124 -2.29 2.88 16.51
N PRO A 125 -2.21 2.03 17.55
CA PRO A 125 -1.11 2.07 18.51
C PRO A 125 0.23 1.76 17.83
N LEU A 126 1.31 2.44 18.24
CA LEU A 126 2.64 2.21 17.68
C LEU A 126 3.08 0.73 17.76
N ALA A 127 2.74 0.05 18.85
CA ALA A 127 3.04 -1.36 19.05
C ALA A 127 2.33 -2.31 18.05
N GLN A 128 1.29 -1.83 17.36
CA GLN A 128 0.51 -2.59 16.38
C GLN A 128 0.79 -2.15 14.93
N LEU A 129 1.55 -1.07 14.71
CA LEU A 129 1.74 -0.51 13.37
C LEU A 129 2.21 -1.52 12.34
N GLN A 130 3.25 -2.29 12.67
CA GLN A 130 3.80 -3.29 11.74
C GLN A 130 2.81 -4.42 11.46
N GLN A 131 1.93 -4.76 12.41
CA GLN A 131 0.86 -5.73 12.17
C GLN A 131 -0.15 -5.20 11.15
N PHE A 132 -0.51 -3.92 11.21
CA PHE A 132 -1.38 -3.28 10.21
C PHE A 132 -0.72 -3.18 8.84
N GLU A 133 0.55 -2.77 8.79
CA GLU A 133 1.34 -2.71 7.55
C GLU A 133 1.42 -4.09 6.89
N PHE A 134 1.73 -5.14 7.67
CA PHE A 134 1.74 -6.52 7.21
C PHE A 134 0.37 -6.97 6.69
N ALA A 135 -0.69 -6.67 7.44
CA ALA A 135 -2.05 -6.99 7.03
C ALA A 135 -2.42 -6.30 5.71
N PHE A 136 -2.06 -5.03 5.54
CA PHE A 136 -2.35 -4.29 4.30
C PHE A 136 -1.62 -4.93 3.12
N THR A 137 -0.32 -5.22 3.25
CA THR A 137 0.46 -5.88 2.18
C THR A 137 0.03 -7.32 1.92
N THR A 138 -0.65 -7.98 2.86
CA THR A 138 -1.19 -9.34 2.67
C THR A 138 -2.56 -9.30 2.00
N LEU A 139 -3.42 -8.35 2.38
CA LEU A 139 -4.80 -8.28 1.91
C LEU A 139 -4.97 -7.53 0.59
N ILE A 140 -4.00 -6.69 0.22
CA ILE A 140 -4.01 -5.90 -1.01
C ILE A 140 -2.93 -6.48 -1.93
N ASP A 141 -3.34 -7.25 -2.92
CA ASP A 141 -2.45 -8.04 -3.79
C ASP A 141 -1.40 -7.20 -4.52
N GLU A 142 -1.73 -5.96 -4.85
CA GLU A 142 -0.83 -5.05 -5.56
C GLU A 142 0.21 -4.40 -4.63
N LEU A 143 -0.06 -4.32 -3.32
CA LEU A 143 0.71 -3.52 -2.37
C LEU A 143 1.94 -4.27 -1.87
N ALA A 144 3.13 -3.86 -2.32
CA ALA A 144 4.39 -4.54 -2.02
C ALA A 144 5.15 -3.95 -0.81
N TYR A 145 4.94 -2.67 -0.51
CA TYR A 145 5.57 -1.97 0.61
C TYR A 145 4.55 -1.00 1.22
N CYS A 146 4.53 -0.88 2.55
CA CYS A 146 3.66 0.05 3.26
C CYS A 146 4.34 0.59 4.51
N ASN A 147 4.30 1.91 4.68
CA ASN A 147 4.74 2.65 5.85
C ASN A 147 3.70 3.69 6.21
N LEU A 148 3.04 3.47 7.35
CA LEU A 148 1.90 4.30 7.73
C LEU A 148 2.33 5.55 8.50
N ASN A 149 3.45 5.52 9.24
CA ASN A 149 3.69 6.49 10.31
C ASN A 149 4.90 7.44 10.13
N GLN A 150 5.86 7.14 9.26
CA GLN A 150 7.08 7.96 9.15
C GLN A 150 6.98 9.08 8.10
N ARG A 151 7.51 10.26 8.46
CA ARG A 151 7.46 11.47 7.62
C ARG A 151 8.78 11.71 6.93
N GLY A 152 8.72 12.30 5.74
CA GLY A 152 9.89 12.49 4.91
C GLY A 152 9.54 12.73 3.45
N TYR A 153 10.30 12.13 2.56
CA TYR A 153 10.13 12.28 1.11
C TYR A 153 10.62 11.04 0.36
N LEU A 154 10.15 10.92 -0.88
CA LEU A 154 10.62 9.95 -1.85
C LEU A 154 11.63 10.62 -2.79
N MET A 155 12.81 10.03 -2.93
CA MET A 155 13.77 10.39 -3.97
C MET A 155 13.73 9.34 -5.08
N VAL A 156 13.41 9.76 -6.31
CA VAL A 156 13.41 8.88 -7.49
C VAL A 156 14.53 9.30 -8.43
N THR A 157 15.45 8.39 -8.69
CA THR A 157 16.51 8.55 -9.69
C THR A 157 16.23 7.57 -10.82
N LEU A 158 16.09 8.06 -12.05
CA LEU A 158 15.80 7.23 -13.21
C LEU A 158 16.81 7.49 -14.33
N ASP A 159 17.23 6.42 -14.99
CA ASP A 159 18.04 6.45 -16.20
C ASP A 159 17.50 5.48 -17.26
N ASP A 160 18.27 5.20 -18.30
CA ASP A 160 17.87 4.31 -19.39
C ASP A 160 17.84 2.81 -19.01
N LYS A 161 18.32 2.46 -17.81
CA LYS A 161 18.45 1.08 -17.32
C LYS A 161 17.52 0.79 -16.14
N GLN A 162 17.34 1.76 -15.25
CA GLN A 162 16.68 1.52 -13.98
C GLN A 162 15.96 2.74 -13.40
N VAL A 163 15.07 2.44 -12.47
CA VAL A 163 14.44 3.38 -11.55
C VAL A 163 14.85 2.98 -10.15
N LEU A 164 15.58 3.87 -9.48
CA LEU A 164 15.94 3.77 -8.07
C LEU A 164 15.01 4.68 -7.27
N SER A 165 14.32 4.11 -6.29
CA SER A 165 13.37 4.81 -5.43
C SER A 165 13.76 4.63 -3.97
N ASP A 166 14.07 5.74 -3.29
CA ASP A 166 14.47 5.77 -1.89
C ASP A 166 13.44 6.53 -1.05
N TRP A 167 12.81 5.84 -0.11
CA TRP A 167 11.97 6.48 0.91
C TRP A 167 12.84 6.91 2.08
N ILE A 168 13.04 8.22 2.20
CA ILE A 168 13.91 8.85 3.18
C ILE A 168 13.03 9.51 4.25
N PHE A 169 13.16 9.04 5.48
CA PHE A 169 12.40 9.52 6.62
C PHE A 169 13.24 10.37 7.57
N VAL A 170 12.59 11.21 8.37
CA VAL A 170 13.22 12.02 9.41
C VAL A 170 12.73 11.62 10.80
N ASP A 171 13.60 11.76 11.80
CA ASP A 171 13.29 11.37 13.18
C ASP A 171 12.39 12.38 13.92
N SER A 172 12.29 13.61 13.41
CA SER A 172 11.41 14.63 13.96
C SER A 172 10.91 15.60 12.89
N ILE A 173 9.62 15.93 12.98
CA ILE A 173 8.98 17.04 12.26
C ILE A 173 8.66 18.22 13.19
N LYS A 174 9.02 18.09 14.48
CA LYS A 174 8.68 19.07 15.53
C LYS A 174 9.89 19.91 15.95
N ASN A 175 11.10 19.45 15.63
CA ASN A 175 12.34 20.13 15.96
C ASN A 175 12.95 20.71 14.69
N ALA A 176 13.59 21.87 14.81
CA ALA A 176 14.33 22.47 13.70
C ALA A 176 15.57 21.64 13.32
N GLU A 177 16.21 21.05 14.32
CA GLU A 177 17.28 20.05 14.14
C GLU A 177 16.67 18.65 14.13
N TYR A 178 16.88 17.95 13.03
CA TYR A 178 16.45 16.57 12.81
C TYR A 178 17.50 15.85 11.97
N LYS A 179 17.42 14.53 11.93
CA LYS A 179 18.29 13.68 11.10
C LYS A 179 17.46 12.66 10.34
N VAL A 180 18.10 12.00 9.39
CA VAL A 180 17.51 10.85 8.71
C VAL A 180 17.23 9.76 9.74
N ASP A 181 15.99 9.26 9.74
CA ASP A 181 15.59 8.08 10.48
C ASP A 181 15.98 6.83 9.69
N SER A 182 17.08 6.19 10.10
CA SER A 182 17.60 4.99 9.46
C SER A 182 16.95 3.69 9.94
N SER A 183 15.93 3.73 10.81
CA SER A 183 15.33 2.53 11.39
C SER A 183 14.52 1.70 10.39
N ARG A 184 13.97 2.34 9.37
CA ARG A 184 12.97 1.77 8.45
C ARG A 184 13.07 2.32 7.02
N GLY A 185 14.27 2.79 6.63
CA GLY A 185 14.53 3.20 5.25
C GLY A 185 14.16 2.08 4.28
N SER A 186 13.58 2.45 3.14
CA SER A 186 13.18 1.49 2.10
C SER A 186 13.74 1.95 0.77
N GLN A 187 14.22 0.98 -0.02
CA GLN A 187 14.75 1.21 -1.36
C GLN A 187 14.13 0.18 -2.31
N LEU A 188 13.75 0.66 -3.50
CA LEU A 188 13.26 -0.17 -4.58
C LEU A 188 14.07 0.12 -5.84
N VAL A 189 14.58 -0.93 -6.47
CA VAL A 189 15.21 -0.88 -7.79
C VAL A 189 14.32 -1.62 -8.78
N LEU A 190 13.93 -0.93 -9.84
CA LEU A 190 13.18 -1.49 -10.95
C LEU A 190 14.02 -1.39 -12.21
N TYR A 191 13.96 -2.41 -13.05
CA TYR A 191 14.73 -2.48 -14.29
C TYR A 191 13.81 -2.32 -15.51
N ALA A 192 14.27 -2.80 -16.68
CA ALA A 192 13.49 -2.83 -17.90
C ALA A 192 12.08 -3.39 -17.65
N ASN A 193 11.07 -2.68 -18.18
CA ASN A 193 9.63 -2.93 -17.96
C ASN A 193 9.10 -2.67 -16.54
N LEU A 194 9.85 -1.97 -15.68
CA LEU A 194 9.44 -1.58 -14.32
C LEU A 194 9.21 -2.74 -13.35
N THR A 195 9.80 -3.90 -13.61
CA THR A 195 9.74 -5.03 -12.68
C THR A 195 10.89 -5.00 -11.68
N PRO A 196 10.67 -5.45 -10.43
CA PRO A 196 11.75 -5.66 -9.48
C PRO A 196 12.69 -6.78 -9.96
N GLU A 197 13.91 -6.80 -9.44
CA GLU A 197 14.86 -7.89 -9.71
C GLU A 197 14.22 -9.25 -9.32
N LYS A 198 14.32 -10.25 -10.21
CA LYS A 198 13.68 -11.57 -10.02
C LYS A 198 14.17 -12.37 -8.79
N ASP A 199 15.17 -11.91 -8.04
CA ASP A 199 15.87 -12.72 -7.02
C ASP A 199 15.90 -12.13 -5.58
N LYS A 200 15.02 -11.19 -5.22
CA LYS A 200 14.94 -10.69 -3.82
C LYS A 200 13.55 -10.73 -3.17
N GLN A 201 12.57 -11.41 -3.78
CA GLN A 201 11.32 -11.73 -3.08
C GLN A 201 11.52 -12.99 -2.21
N LYS A 202 11.87 -12.75 -0.94
CA LYS A 202 11.74 -13.62 0.24
C LYS A 202 11.66 -15.14 -0.02
N THR A 203 12.80 -15.81 0.07
CA THR A 203 12.85 -17.15 0.65
C THR A 203 12.65 -17.07 2.17
N ALA A 204 11.72 -17.91 2.65
CA ALA A 204 11.31 -18.19 4.03
C ALA A 204 10.42 -17.14 4.71
#